data_AF-F8QAU6-F1
#
_entry.id   AF-F8QAU6-F1
#
_cell.length_a   1.000
_cell.length_b   1.000
_cell.length_c   1.000
_cell.angle_alpha   90.00
_cell.angle_beta   90.00
_cell.angle_gamma   90.00
#
_symmetry.space_group_name_H-M   'P 1'
#
loop_
_entity.id
_entity.type
_entity.pdbx_description
1 polymer ?
#
loop_
_entity_poly.entity_id
_entity_poly.type
_entity_poly.pdbx_seq_one_letter_code
_entity_poly.pdbx_strand_id
1 'polypeptide(L)'
;DWVRITSTDGFSFLVKRKVAWTSGTLKNMLSVDSDFREALANTCPINERGVIIEKVCEYMAFKAYHEGMGPKEEVSVNEFTERVPPEVALEL
;
A
#
# COMPACT_ATOMS: atom_id res chain seq x y z
N ASP A 1 -9.05 12.03 -1.77
CA ASP A 1 -7.80 12.41 -1.10
C ASP A 1 -6.70 11.42 -1.44
N TRP A 2 -5.50 11.90 -1.70
CA TRP A 2 -4.38 11.12 -2.24
C TRP A 2 -3.13 11.30 -1.38
N VAL A 3 -2.33 10.25 -1.28
CA VAL A 3 -1.04 10.25 -0.59
C VAL A 3 0.03 9.76 -1.53
N ARG A 4 1.23 10.32 -1.40
CA ARG A 4 2.42 9.92 -2.15
C ARG A 4 3.24 8.97 -1.31
N ILE A 5 3.64 7.85 -1.88
CA ILE A 5 4.63 6.93 -1.29
C ILE A 5 5.89 7.00 -2.15
N THR A 6 7.05 7.16 -1.54
CA THR A 6 8.33 7.25 -2.27
C THR A 6 9.26 6.11 -1.90
N SER A 7 9.95 5.56 -2.90
CA SER A 7 10.94 4.49 -2.75
C SER A 7 12.38 5.01 -2.63
N THR A 8 13.31 4.12 -2.26
CA THR A 8 14.75 4.43 -2.17
C THR A 8 15.43 4.59 -3.51
N ASP A 9 14.91 3.93 -4.55
CA ASP A 9 15.37 3.98 -5.93
C ASP A 9 14.67 5.07 -6.77
N GLY A 10 13.93 5.98 -6.12
CA GLY A 10 13.45 7.23 -6.73
C GLY A 10 12.07 7.19 -7.38
N PHE A 11 11.32 6.09 -7.22
CA PHE A 11 9.94 6.00 -7.68
C PHE A 11 8.97 6.70 -6.72
N SER A 12 7.86 7.17 -7.27
CA SER A 12 6.75 7.79 -6.52
C SER A 12 5.43 7.16 -6.93
N PHE A 13 4.65 6.73 -5.95
CA PHE A 13 3.35 6.08 -6.13
C PHE A 13 2.28 6.98 -5.55
N LEU A 14 1.24 7.27 -6.32
CA LEU A 14 0.09 8.05 -5.86
C LEU A 14 -1.06 7.09 -5.54
N VAL A 15 -1.44 7.02 -4.27
CA VAL A 15 -2.44 6.07 -3.76
C VAL A 15 -3.58 6.83 -3.09
N LYS A 16 -4.83 6.39 -3.29
CA LYS A 16 -5.98 6.99 -2.58
C LYS A 16 -5.77 6.79 -1.07
N ARG A 17 -5.97 7.83 -0.25
CA ARG A 17 -5.76 7.73 1.21
C ARG A 17 -6.51 6.55 1.83
N LYS A 18 -7.75 6.32 1.42
CA LYS A 18 -8.57 5.19 1.90
C LYS A 18 -7.91 3.81 1.67
N VAL A 19 -7.16 3.66 0.58
CA VAL A 19 -6.44 2.44 0.24
C VAL A 19 -5.14 2.35 1.05
N ALA A 20 -4.41 3.47 1.20
CA ALA A 20 -3.21 3.50 2.04
C ALA A 20 -3.53 3.19 3.51
N TRP A 21 -4.70 3.59 4.00
CA TRP A 21 -5.16 3.33 5.37
C TRP A 21 -5.51 1.87 5.67
N THR A 22 -5.60 1.02 4.64
CA THR A 22 -5.69 -0.43 4.79
C THR A 22 -4.43 -1.01 5.47
N SER A 23 -3.31 -0.29 5.41
CA SER A 23 -2.12 -0.52 6.24
C SER A 23 -2.19 0.29 7.54
N GLY A 24 -2.14 -0.40 8.68
CA GLY A 24 -2.12 0.26 9.99
C GLY A 24 -0.92 1.18 10.18
N THR A 25 0.25 0.77 9.69
CA THR A 25 1.48 1.58 9.76
C THR A 25 1.34 2.86 8.95
N LEU A 26 0.87 2.77 7.71
CA LEU A 26 0.67 3.97 6.87
C LEU A 26 -0.44 4.85 7.41
N LYS A 27 -1.51 4.27 7.96
CA LYS A 27 -2.57 5.04 8.64
C LYS A 27 -2.01 5.87 9.78
N ASN A 28 -1.12 5.30 10.61
CA ASN A 28 -0.50 6.00 11.72
C ASN A 28 0.46 7.10 11.23
N MET A 29 1.29 6.82 10.22
CA MET A 29 2.23 7.80 9.63
C MET A 29 1.53 8.96 8.92
N LEU A 30 0.35 8.72 8.35
CA LEU A 30 -0.43 9.70 7.58
C LEU A 30 -1.60 10.29 8.37
N SER A 31 -1.67 10.02 9.68
CA SER A 31 -2.72 10.54 10.55
C SER A 31 -2.49 12.03 10.82
N VAL A 32 -3.55 12.82 10.65
CA VAL A 32 -3.51 14.28 10.81
C VAL A 32 -3.30 14.68 12.28
N ASP A 33 -3.65 13.80 13.20
CA ASP A 33 -3.45 13.96 14.65
C ASP A 33 -2.02 13.66 15.09
N SER A 34 -1.16 13.26 14.15
CA SER A 34 0.25 12.98 14.42
C SER A 34 1.10 14.21 14.07
N ASP A 35 2.02 14.59 14.96
CA ASP A 35 3.00 15.67 14.71
C ASP A 35 4.07 15.28 13.65
N PHE A 36 3.85 14.19 12.91
CA PHE A 36 4.78 13.71 11.89
C PHE A 36 4.71 14.57 10.63
N ARG A 37 5.90 14.94 10.11
CA ARG A 37 6.04 15.80 8.93
C ARG A 37 5.42 15.17 7.68
N GLU A 38 5.36 13.84 7.62
CA GLU A 38 4.75 13.04 6.56
C GLU A 38 3.24 13.31 6.40
N ALA A 39 2.52 13.49 7.51
CA ALA A 39 1.07 13.74 7.50
C ALA A 39 0.74 15.12 6.92
N LEU A 40 1.57 16.14 7.24
CA LEU A 40 1.44 17.49 6.68
C LEU A 40 1.82 17.54 5.19
N ALA A 41 2.80 16.74 4.78
CA ALA A 41 3.29 16.69 3.39
C ALA A 41 2.50 15.71 2.49
N ASN A 42 1.54 14.96 3.05
CA ASN A 42 0.85 13.85 2.37
C ASN A 42 1.80 12.88 1.65
N THR A 43 3.01 12.73 2.18
CA THR A 43 4.10 12.00 1.54
C THR A 43 4.75 11.10 2.58
N CYS A 44 4.80 9.81 2.29
CA CYS A 44 5.37 8.79 3.15
C CYS A 44 6.58 8.14 2.43
N PRO A 45 7.82 8.44 2.87
CA PRO A 45 8.98 7.72 2.39
C PRO A 45 9.05 6.33 3.01
N ILE A 46 9.24 5.31 2.18
CA ILE A 46 9.47 3.93 2.62
C ILE A 46 10.87 3.54 2.16
N ASN A 47 11.65 2.95 3.07
CA ASN A 47 13.01 2.51 2.80
C ASN A 47 13.05 1.17 2.04
N GLU A 48 12.36 1.09 0.90
CA GLU A 48 12.29 -0.11 0.06
C GLU A 48 12.39 0.23 -1.43
N ARG A 49 12.72 -0.77 -2.25
CA ARG A 49 12.78 -0.64 -3.72
C ARG A 49 11.39 -0.40 -4.31
N GLY A 50 11.33 0.32 -5.43
CA GLY A 50 10.08 0.66 -6.10
C GLY A 50 9.26 -0.57 -6.49
N VAL A 51 9.91 -1.64 -6.92
CA VAL A 51 9.25 -2.90 -7.27
C VAL A 51 8.53 -3.55 -6.09
N ILE A 52 9.04 -3.39 -4.87
CA ILE A 52 8.39 -3.88 -3.65
C ILE A 52 7.22 -2.99 -3.29
N ILE A 53 7.41 -1.67 -3.32
CA ILE A 53 6.35 -0.69 -3.02
C ILE A 53 5.19 -0.81 -4.01
N GLU A 54 5.45 -1.08 -5.29
CA GLU A 54 4.43 -1.34 -6.30
C GLU A 54 3.52 -2.50 -5.86
N LYS A 55 4.10 -3.62 -5.46
CA LYS A 55 3.35 -4.80 -5.00
C LYS A 55 2.63 -4.57 -3.68
N VAL A 56 3.20 -3.81 -2.77
CA VAL A 56 2.50 -3.36 -1.56
C VAL A 56 1.29 -2.48 -1.92
N CYS A 57 1.42 -1.58 -2.90
CA CYS A 57 0.31 -0.75 -3.37
C CYS A 57 -0.79 -1.58 -4.05
N GLU A 58 -0.41 -2.55 -4.89
CA GLU A 58 -1.35 -3.51 -5.49
C GLU A 58 -2.10 -4.30 -4.42
N TYR A 59 -1.40 -4.83 -3.41
CA TYR A 59 -2.02 -5.57 -2.32
C TYR A 59 -2.99 -4.70 -1.51
N MET A 60 -2.61 -3.46 -1.18
CA MET A 60 -3.52 -2.55 -0.48
C MET A 60 -4.79 -2.28 -1.31
N ALA A 61 -4.67 -2.11 -2.63
CA ALA A 61 -5.81 -1.91 -3.51
C ALA A 61 -6.69 -3.16 -3.58
N PHE A 62 -6.09 -4.35 -3.69
CA PHE A 62 -6.77 -5.64 -3.66
C PHE A 62 -7.54 -5.80 -2.35
N LYS A 63 -6.87 -5.63 -1.20
CA LYS A 63 -7.50 -5.75 0.12
C LYS A 63 -8.63 -4.73 0.30
N ALA A 64 -8.43 -3.47 -0.09
CA ALA A 64 -9.46 -2.43 0.00
C ALA A 64 -10.68 -2.69 -0.89
N TYR A 65 -10.50 -3.37 -2.03
CA TYR A 65 -11.60 -3.80 -2.90
C TYR A 65 -12.42 -4.93 -2.25
N HIS A 66 -11.73 -5.85 -1.58
CA HIS A 66 -12.31 -7.06 -0.98
C HIS A 66 -12.86 -6.84 0.45
N GLU A 67 -12.50 -5.75 1.14
CA GLU A 67 -12.86 -5.46 2.54
C GLU A 67 -14.37 -5.38 2.81
N GLY A 68 -15.20 -5.18 1.78
CA GLY A 68 -16.67 -5.13 1.87
C GLY A 68 -17.41 -6.35 1.32
N MET A 69 -16.70 -7.37 0.84
CA MET A 69 -17.33 -8.56 0.27
C MET A 69 -17.89 -9.47 1.35
N GLY A 70 -19.08 -10.02 1.09
CA GLY A 70 -19.78 -10.86 2.05
C GLY A 70 -19.15 -12.25 2.16
N PRO A 71 -19.42 -13.02 3.24
CA PRO A 71 -18.86 -14.37 3.43
C PRO A 71 -19.26 -15.41 2.36
N LYS A 72 -20.08 -15.03 1.37
CA LYS A 72 -20.47 -15.85 0.22
C LYS A 72 -19.68 -15.55 -1.06
N GLU A 73 -18.91 -14.47 -1.07
CA GLU A 73 -18.03 -14.11 -2.18
C GLU A 73 -16.65 -14.70 -1.88
N GLU A 74 -16.31 -15.78 -2.59
CA GLU A 74 -14.99 -16.38 -2.47
C GLU A 74 -13.93 -15.45 -3.06
N VAL A 75 -13.04 -14.97 -2.18
CA VAL A 75 -11.85 -14.23 -2.60
C VAL A 75 -10.83 -15.22 -3.14
N SER A 76 -10.56 -15.16 -4.44
CA SER A 76 -9.52 -16.01 -5.04
C SER A 76 -8.15 -15.56 -4.55
N VAL A 77 -7.51 -16.38 -3.71
CA VAL A 77 -6.14 -16.14 -3.22
C VAL A 77 -5.15 -15.99 -4.40
N ASN A 78 -5.43 -16.68 -5.51
CA ASN A 78 -4.60 -16.67 -6.71
C ASN A 78 -4.59 -15.32 -7.43
N GLU A 79 -5.62 -14.48 -7.25
CA GLU A 79 -5.76 -13.20 -7.95
C GLU A 79 -4.59 -12.25 -7.68
N PHE A 80 -4.06 -12.25 -6.45
CA PHE A 80 -2.88 -11.47 -6.10
C PHE A 80 -1.59 -12.28 -6.21
N THR A 81 -1.56 -13.53 -5.75
CA THR A 81 -0.31 -14.29 -5.64
C THR A 81 0.32 -14.62 -7.00
N GLU A 82 -0.48 -14.81 -8.06
CA GLU A 82 0.03 -15.02 -9.43
C GLU A 82 0.68 -13.75 -10.02
N ARG A 83 0.41 -12.58 -9.44
CA ARG A 83 1.01 -11.29 -9.86
C ARG A 83 2.31 -10.97 -9.15
N VAL A 84 2.72 -11.76 -8.15
CA VAL A 84 3.97 -11.57 -7.40
C VAL A 84 5.09 -12.31 -8.13
N PRO A 85 6.06 -11.59 -8.72
CA PRO A 85 7.18 -12.23 -9.38
C PRO A 85 8.05 -13.01 -8.39
N PRO A 86 8.55 -14.20 -8.76
CA PRO A 86 9.37 -15.01 -7.86
C PRO A 86 10.64 -14.30 -7.39
N GLU A 87 11.20 -13.41 -8.21
CA GLU A 87 12.39 -12.61 -7.90
C GLU A 87 12.21 -11.59 -6.76
N VAL A 88 10.98 -11.27 -6.35
CA VAL A 88 10.69 -10.35 -5.23
C VAL A 88 9.95 -11.01 -4.07
N ALA A 89 9.59 -12.29 -4.19
CA ALA A 89 8.73 -12.98 -3.23
C ALA A 89 9.32 -13.11 -1.82
N LEU A 90 10.65 -13.09 -1.67
CA LEU A 90 11.32 -13.15 -0.36
C LEU A 90 11.46 -11.79 0.32
N GLU A 91 11.40 -10.70 -0.45
CA GLU A 91 11.47 -9.32 0.08
C GLU A 91 10.08 -8.79 0.47
N LEU A 92 9.03 -9.34 -0.14
CA LEU A 92 7.62 -8.97 0.08
C LEU A 92 7.07 -9.51 1.41
#